data_AF-A0ABD0J5C9-F1
#
_entry.id   AF-A0ABD0J5C9-F1
#
_cell.length_a   1.000
_cell.length_b   1.000
_cell.length_c   1.000
_cell.angle_alpha   90.00
_cell.angle_beta   90.00
_cell.angle_gamma   90.00
#
_symmetry.space_group_name_H-M   'P 1'
#
loop_
_entity.id
_entity.type
_entity.pdbx_description
1 polymer ?
#
loop_
_entity_poly.entity_id
_entity_poly.type
_entity_poly.pdbx_seq_one_letter_code
_entity_poly.pdbx_strand_id
1 'polypeptide(L)'
;MFFVMKLIRQCQTYIQPPIQRVIYVYHQYQPVFAQLQQECPVPMELAESLDVVQFDSTVPTLLIVDDHMDNPTMEQRVAEFFIKKCHHGNTSIAYMVQNVFHASKHHRTISLNAHYIWIGKNPRSADQILHLAMQTFPKRHHFLREAYQDATTQPYGYLFLDFKQTTPEEYRVKTHVLDETPTVYVPKVRV
;
A
#
# COMPACT_ATOMS: atom_id res chain seq x y z
N MET A 1 3.49 3.37 9.01
CA MET A 1 3.49 2.23 9.96
C MET A 1 2.09 1.76 10.37
N PHE A 2 1.22 2.61 10.92
CA PHE A 2 -0.11 2.18 11.47
C PHE A 2 -0.99 1.35 10.52
N PHE A 3 -1.21 1.79 9.29
CA PHE A 3 -2.01 1.05 8.30
C PHE A 3 -1.47 -0.37 8.07
N VAL A 4 -0.15 -0.50 7.93
CA VAL A 4 0.50 -1.79 7.65
C VAL A 4 0.44 -2.73 8.84
N MET A 5 0.60 -2.23 10.06
CA MET A 5 0.40 -3.04 11.27
C MET A 5 -1.03 -3.58 11.34
N LYS A 6 -2.03 -2.74 11.02
CA LYS A 6 -3.43 -3.17 10.97
C LYS A 6 -3.67 -4.20 9.87
N LEU A 7 -3.07 -3.98 8.69
CA LEU A 7 -3.13 -4.91 7.56
C LEU A 7 -2.56 -6.30 7.92
N ILE A 8 -1.41 -6.36 8.61
CA ILE A 8 -0.79 -7.62 9.04
C ILE A 8 -1.71 -8.37 10.01
N ARG A 9 -2.24 -7.69 11.02
CA ARG A 9 -3.15 -8.29 12.01
C ARG A 9 -4.42 -8.86 11.40
N GLN A 10 -4.85 -8.33 10.25
CA GLN A 10 -6.11 -8.69 9.60
C GLN A 10 -5.92 -9.27 8.19
N CYS A 11 -4.71 -9.76 7.87
CA CYS A 11 -4.34 -10.17 6.51
C CYS A 11 -5.13 -11.37 6.00
N GLN A 12 -5.68 -12.21 6.88
CA GLN A 12 -6.55 -13.32 6.51
C GLN A 12 -7.98 -12.90 6.17
N THR A 13 -8.41 -11.73 6.64
CA THR A 13 -9.80 -11.25 6.48
C THR A 13 -9.94 -10.33 5.26
N TYR A 14 -9.01 -9.38 5.08
CA TYR A 14 -9.16 -8.31 4.09
C TYR A 14 -8.38 -8.54 2.79
N ILE A 15 -7.57 -9.59 2.70
CA ILE A 15 -6.80 -9.92 1.49
C ILE A 15 -7.30 -11.25 0.94
N GLN A 16 -7.51 -11.29 -0.38
CA GLN A 16 -7.93 -12.49 -1.11
C GLN A 16 -6.91 -12.82 -2.21
N PRO A 17 -6.45 -14.09 -2.31
CA PRO A 17 -6.75 -15.20 -1.40
C PRO A 17 -6.21 -14.97 0.03
N PRO A 18 -6.77 -15.64 1.06
CA PRO A 18 -6.32 -15.47 2.44
C PRO A 18 -4.83 -15.74 2.57
N ILE A 19 -4.11 -14.78 3.15
CA ILE A 19 -2.67 -14.87 3.36
C ILE A 19 -2.36 -15.99 4.36
N GLN A 20 -1.32 -16.76 4.06
CA GLN A 20 -0.82 -17.87 4.90
C GLN A 20 0.58 -17.61 5.45
N ARG A 21 1.28 -16.60 4.93
CA ARG A 21 2.63 -16.22 5.37
C ARG A 21 2.85 -14.73 5.19
N VAL A 22 3.51 -14.08 6.15
CA VAL A 22 3.94 -12.68 6.05
C VAL A 22 5.46 -12.61 6.06
N ILE A 23 6.03 -11.81 5.17
CA ILE A 23 7.46 -11.52 5.14
C ILE A 23 7.63 -10.02 5.22
N TYR A 24 8.28 -9.54 6.27
CA TYR A 24 8.52 -8.13 6.50
C TYR A 24 10.01 -7.81 6.28
N VAL A 25 10.29 -7.06 5.23
CA VAL A 25 11.62 -6.59 4.89
C VAL A 25 11.84 -5.21 5.52
N TYR A 26 12.84 -5.12 6.40
CA TYR A 26 13.15 -3.91 7.17
C TYR A 26 14.62 -3.54 7.02
N HIS A 27 14.95 -2.26 7.20
CA HIS A 27 16.34 -1.79 7.20
C HIS A 27 16.96 -1.74 8.60
N GLN A 28 16.19 -1.26 9.59
CA GLN A 28 16.62 -1.22 10.99
C GLN A 28 15.58 -1.93 11.86
N TYR A 29 16.06 -2.82 12.73
CA TYR A 29 15.19 -3.55 13.64
C TYR A 29 14.50 -2.58 14.61
N GLN A 30 13.19 -2.75 14.79
CA GLN A 30 12.39 -1.99 15.74
C GLN A 30 11.72 -2.96 16.72
N PRO A 31 11.69 -2.66 18.03
CA PRO A 31 11.05 -3.53 19.03
C PRO A 31 9.59 -3.88 18.73
N VAL A 32 8.89 -3.01 17.98
CA VAL A 32 7.51 -3.24 17.52
C VAL A 32 7.37 -4.49 16.66
N PHE A 33 8.43 -4.96 16.00
CA PHE A 33 8.37 -6.16 15.16
C PHE A 33 8.14 -7.42 15.98
N ALA A 34 8.70 -7.53 17.19
CA ALA A 34 8.46 -8.67 18.07
C ALA A 34 6.98 -8.77 18.48
N GLN A 35 6.38 -7.63 18.83
CA GLN A 35 4.95 -7.55 19.13
C GLN A 35 4.11 -7.91 17.90
N LEU A 36 4.49 -7.38 16.73
CA LEU A 36 3.77 -7.62 15.49
C LEU A 36 3.81 -9.09 15.05
N GLN A 37 4.93 -9.79 15.29
CA GLN A 37 5.03 -11.23 15.04
C GLN A 37 4.09 -12.05 15.95
N GLN A 38 3.92 -11.65 17.21
CA GLN A 38 3.00 -12.32 18.14
C GLN A 38 1.53 -12.09 17.80
N GLU A 39 1.20 -10.91 17.28
CA GLU A 39 -0.17 -10.51 16.91
C GLU A 39 -0.55 -10.94 15.49
N CYS A 40 0.42 -11.37 14.67
CA CYS A 40 0.18 -11.81 13.31
C CYS A 40 -0.58 -13.15 13.33
N PRO A 41 -1.71 -13.29 12.62
CA PRO A 41 -2.49 -14.54 12.61
C PRO A 41 -1.81 -15.68 11.84
N VAL A 42 -0.69 -15.41 11.18
CA VAL A 42 0.07 -16.36 10.35
C VAL A 42 1.57 -16.23 10.65
N PRO A 43 2.39 -17.23 10.27
CA PRO A 43 3.84 -17.13 10.40
C PRO A 43 4.39 -15.85 9.74
N MET A 44 5.10 -15.05 10.53
CA MET A 44 5.71 -13.79 10.10
C MET A 44 7.24 -13.88 10.21
N GLU A 45 7.90 -13.75 9.07
CA GLU A 45 9.35 -13.72 8.94
C GLU A 45 9.85 -12.28 8.82
N LEU A 46 10.98 -12.00 9.46
CA LEU A 46 11.67 -10.71 9.35
C LEU A 46 12.94 -10.92 8.51
N ALA A 47 13.15 -10.05 7.51
CA ALA A 47 14.32 -10.11 6.64
C ALA A 47 14.94 -8.72 6.48
N GLU A 48 16.27 -8.66 6.38
CA GLU A 48 16.99 -7.40 6.16
C GLU A 48 17.09 -7.03 4.66
N SER A 49 16.85 -8.00 3.78
CA SER A 49 16.92 -7.83 2.32
C SER A 49 15.98 -8.79 1.62
N LEU A 50 15.49 -8.42 0.44
CA LEU A 50 14.77 -9.32 -0.47
C LEU A 50 15.66 -10.44 -1.03
N ASP A 51 16.98 -10.34 -0.90
CA ASP A 51 17.94 -11.32 -1.41
C ASP A 51 17.91 -12.64 -0.65
N VAL A 52 17.61 -12.59 0.65
CA VAL A 52 17.60 -13.76 1.53
C VAL A 52 16.22 -14.42 1.64
N VAL A 53 15.21 -13.84 1.01
CA VAL A 53 13.82 -14.29 1.10
C VAL A 53 13.55 -15.41 0.10
N GLN A 54 12.97 -16.50 0.60
CA GLN A 54 12.52 -17.63 -0.23
C GLN A 54 11.00 -17.58 -0.47
N PHE A 55 10.63 -17.46 -1.74
CA PHE A 55 9.23 -17.43 -2.15
C PHE A 55 8.77 -18.82 -2.59
N ASP A 56 7.60 -19.23 -2.08
CA ASP A 56 6.89 -20.43 -2.50
C ASP A 56 5.60 -20.01 -3.19
N SER A 57 5.46 -20.32 -4.47
CA SER A 57 4.29 -19.97 -5.28
C SER A 57 3.01 -20.70 -4.85
N THR A 58 3.12 -21.76 -4.03
CA THR A 58 1.97 -22.51 -3.51
C THR A 58 1.38 -21.86 -2.26
N VAL A 59 2.13 -20.98 -1.58
CA VAL A 59 1.74 -20.37 -0.31
C VAL A 59 1.38 -18.89 -0.53
N PRO A 60 0.11 -18.49 -0.32
CA PRO A 60 -0.30 -17.08 -0.34
C PRO A 60 0.54 -16.24 0.62
N THR A 61 1.45 -15.43 0.08
CA THR A 61 2.43 -14.67 0.87
C THR A 61 2.14 -13.18 0.78
N LEU A 62 2.14 -12.47 1.92
CA LEU A 62 2.16 -11.02 1.98
C LEU A 62 3.60 -10.54 2.23
N LEU A 63 4.19 -9.95 1.20
CA LEU A 63 5.50 -9.30 1.26
C LEU A 63 5.32 -7.83 1.61
N ILE A 64 5.97 -7.38 2.68
CA ILE A 64 5.95 -6.00 3.13
C ILE A 64 7.36 -5.46 3.04
N VAL A 65 7.52 -4.32 2.37
CA VAL A 65 8.82 -3.65 2.23
C VAL A 65 8.67 -2.25 2.79
N ASP A 66 9.33 -1.99 3.93
CA ASP A 66 9.35 -0.67 4.58
C ASP A 66 10.42 0.24 3.97
N ASP A 67 10.20 1.55 4.03
CA ASP A 67 11.07 2.54 3.40
C ASP A 67 12.37 2.72 4.20
N HIS A 68 13.44 2.17 3.63
CA HIS A 68 14.77 2.78 3.65
C HIS A 68 15.52 2.33 2.38
N MET A 69 14.96 2.66 1.22
CA MET A 69 15.49 2.26 -0.09
C MET A 69 16.71 3.11 -0.49
N ASP A 70 17.75 3.12 0.34
CA ASP A 70 19.05 3.73 -0.01
C ASP A 70 19.86 2.84 -0.98
N ASN A 71 19.32 1.66 -1.33
CA ASN A 71 19.97 0.70 -2.20
C ASN A 71 19.21 0.53 -3.55
N PRO A 72 19.79 0.98 -4.68
CA PRO A 72 19.21 0.83 -6.02
C PRO A 72 18.86 -0.62 -6.41
N THR A 73 19.57 -1.61 -5.87
CA THR A 73 19.30 -3.03 -6.14
C THR A 73 17.99 -3.50 -5.52
N MET A 74 17.65 -3.01 -4.32
CA MET A 74 16.36 -3.28 -3.69
C MET A 74 15.22 -2.63 -4.46
N GLU A 75 15.41 -1.40 -4.96
CA GLU A 75 14.42 -0.70 -5.78
C GLU A 75 14.07 -1.46 -7.06
N GLN A 76 15.09 -1.96 -7.76
CA GLN A 76 14.89 -2.77 -8.95
C GLN A 76 14.09 -4.06 -8.62
N ARG A 77 14.42 -4.74 -7.52
CA ARG A 77 13.73 -5.97 -7.12
C ARG A 77 12.28 -5.73 -6.75
N VAL A 78 11.97 -4.67 -6.00
CA VAL A 78 10.58 -4.29 -5.71
C VAL A 78 9.83 -4.04 -7.00
N ALA A 79 10.43 -3.32 -7.95
CA ALA A 79 9.80 -3.09 -9.25
C ALA A 79 9.53 -4.38 -10.02
N GLU A 80 10.42 -5.37 -9.98
CA GLU A 80 10.19 -6.69 -10.57
C GLU A 80 8.97 -7.42 -9.97
N PHE A 81 8.70 -7.23 -8.67
CA PHE A 81 7.49 -7.75 -8.03
C PHE A 81 6.22 -7.10 -8.59
N PHE A 82 6.21 -5.78 -8.73
CA PHE A 82 5.08 -5.04 -9.28
C PHE A 82 4.84 -5.31 -10.78
N ILE A 83 5.86 -5.65 -11.57
CA ILE A 83 5.71 -5.89 -13.03
C ILE A 83 5.43 -7.35 -13.36
N LYS A 84 6.17 -8.30 -12.75
CA LYS A 84 6.22 -9.70 -13.21
C LYS A 84 5.89 -10.73 -12.14
N LYS A 85 6.37 -10.58 -10.90
CA LYS A 85 6.39 -11.70 -9.94
C LYS A 85 5.13 -11.88 -9.10
N CYS A 86 4.32 -10.84 -8.88
CA CYS A 86 3.09 -10.98 -8.07
C CYS A 86 2.05 -11.92 -8.71
N HIS A 87 1.91 -11.93 -10.04
CA HIS A 87 0.91 -12.75 -10.72
C HIS A 87 1.26 -14.24 -10.82
N HIS A 88 2.55 -14.60 -10.70
CA HIS A 88 3.01 -15.99 -10.82
C HIS A 88 3.40 -16.63 -9.48
N GLY A 89 3.62 -15.83 -8.43
CA GLY A 89 4.16 -16.30 -7.15
C GLY A 89 3.18 -16.34 -5.97
N ASN A 90 1.87 -16.22 -6.21
CA ASN A 90 0.85 -16.17 -5.14
C ASN A 90 1.23 -15.18 -4.02
N THR A 91 1.81 -14.05 -4.41
CA THR A 91 2.43 -13.09 -3.50
C THR A 91 1.81 -11.72 -3.68
N SER A 92 1.21 -11.20 -2.61
CA SER A 92 0.78 -9.81 -2.51
C SER A 92 1.94 -8.97 -1.98
N ILE A 93 2.20 -7.81 -2.59
CA ILE A 93 3.25 -6.89 -2.14
C ILE A 93 2.65 -5.58 -1.62
N ALA A 94 3.10 -5.15 -0.44
CA ALA A 94 2.87 -3.83 0.12
C ALA A 94 4.20 -3.11 0.25
N TYR A 95 4.36 -2.03 -0.52
CA TYR A 95 5.59 -1.23 -0.52
C TYR A 95 5.30 0.14 0.10
N MET A 96 6.02 0.47 1.16
CA MET A 96 5.89 1.73 1.86
C MET A 96 6.93 2.73 1.34
N VAL A 97 6.52 3.97 1.13
CA VAL A 97 7.40 5.08 0.76
C VAL A 97 7.08 6.31 1.59
N GLN A 98 8.10 7.09 1.93
CA GLN A 98 7.96 8.39 2.58
C GLN A 98 7.48 9.47 1.60
N ASN A 99 7.86 9.35 0.33
CA ASN A 99 7.53 10.32 -0.72
C ASN A 99 6.94 9.62 -1.95
N VAL A 100 5.70 9.98 -2.29
CA VAL A 100 4.95 9.43 -3.43
C VAL A 100 5.57 9.85 -4.78
N PHE A 101 6.43 10.88 -4.79
CA PHE A 101 7.16 11.34 -5.98
C PHE A 101 8.67 11.19 -5.81
N HIS A 102 9.11 10.16 -5.10
CA HIS A 102 10.53 9.87 -5.00
C HIS A 102 11.16 9.83 -6.41
N ALA A 103 12.25 10.58 -6.59
CA ALA A 103 12.87 10.80 -7.89
C ALA A 103 13.72 9.59 -8.30
N SER A 104 13.05 8.45 -8.49
CA SER A 104 13.71 7.22 -8.90
C SER A 104 13.03 6.60 -10.11
N LYS A 105 13.87 6.02 -10.97
CA LYS A 105 13.48 5.45 -12.27
C LYS A 105 12.45 4.32 -12.13
N HIS A 106 12.42 3.61 -11.00
CA HIS A 106 11.52 2.48 -10.80
C HIS A 106 10.24 2.85 -10.05
N HIS A 107 10.23 3.93 -9.27
CA HIS A 107 9.03 4.39 -8.55
C HIS A 107 7.85 4.66 -9.49
N ARG A 108 8.10 5.27 -10.66
CA ARG A 108 7.06 5.47 -11.68
C ARG A 108 6.43 4.14 -12.11
N THR A 109 7.26 3.13 -12.37
CA THR A 109 6.78 1.81 -12.81
C THR A 109 6.01 1.11 -11.69
N ILE A 110 6.50 1.17 -10.45
CA ILE A 110 5.79 0.63 -9.27
C ILE A 110 4.42 1.27 -9.14
N SER A 111 4.36 2.61 -9.16
CA SER A 111 3.11 3.36 -9.02
C SER A 111 2.10 3.05 -10.13
N LEU A 112 2.55 2.86 -11.38
CA LEU A 112 1.66 2.54 -12.50
C LEU A 112 1.11 1.11 -12.47
N ASN A 113 1.80 0.18 -11.82
CA ASN A 113 1.38 -1.22 -11.69
C ASN A 113 0.73 -1.53 -10.32
N ALA A 114 0.63 -0.53 -9.44
CA ALA A 114 -0.01 -0.70 -8.15
C ALA A 114 -1.53 -0.82 -8.31
N HIS A 115 -2.11 -1.92 -7.86
CA HIS A 115 -3.57 -2.10 -7.80
C HIS A 115 -4.22 -1.16 -6.78
N TYR A 116 -3.48 -0.82 -5.73
CA TYR A 116 -3.94 -0.05 -4.60
C TYR A 116 -2.88 0.95 -4.18
N ILE A 117 -3.30 2.15 -3.82
CA ILE A 117 -2.45 3.15 -3.17
C ILE A 117 -3.17 3.63 -1.91
N TRP A 118 -2.53 3.51 -0.75
CA TRP A 118 -3.00 4.19 0.45
C TRP A 118 -2.10 5.38 0.74
N ILE A 119 -2.69 6.50 1.16
CA ILE A 119 -1.99 7.75 1.38
C ILE A 119 -2.38 8.27 2.75
N GLY A 120 -1.45 8.18 3.70
CA GLY A 120 -1.66 8.69 5.05
C GLY A 120 -1.68 10.22 5.11
N LYS A 121 -2.15 10.75 6.24
CA LYS A 121 -2.04 12.17 6.59
C LYS A 121 -0.58 12.63 6.54
N ASN A 122 -0.29 13.60 5.68
CA ASN A 122 1.00 14.28 5.63
C ASN A 122 0.78 15.80 5.56
N PRO A 123 0.95 16.53 6.68
CA PRO A 123 0.72 17.98 6.75
C PRO A 123 1.59 18.81 5.79
N ARG A 124 2.73 18.26 5.34
CA ARG A 124 3.71 18.97 4.50
C ARG A 124 3.55 18.72 3.00
N SER A 125 2.69 17.78 2.60
CA SER A 125 2.67 17.24 1.23
C SER A 125 1.31 17.37 0.54
N ALA A 126 0.58 18.46 0.77
CA ALA A 126 -0.70 18.71 0.09
C ALA A 126 -0.55 18.74 -1.44
N ASP A 127 0.57 19.26 -1.96
CA ASP A 127 0.84 19.34 -3.40
C ASP A 127 1.07 17.97 -4.04
N GLN A 128 1.60 17.00 -3.29
CA GLN A 128 1.78 15.63 -3.76
C GLN A 128 0.42 14.99 -4.10
N ILE A 129 -0.60 15.23 -3.25
CA ILE A 129 -1.96 14.75 -3.48
C ILE A 129 -2.54 15.37 -4.76
N LEU A 130 -2.29 16.66 -4.99
CA LEU A 130 -2.76 17.34 -6.20
C LEU A 130 -2.13 16.75 -7.47
N HIS A 131 -0.83 16.49 -7.45
CA HIS A 131 -0.16 15.85 -8.59
C HIS A 131 -0.71 14.44 -8.87
N LEU A 132 -0.94 13.64 -7.84
CA LEU A 132 -1.55 12.33 -8.00
C LEU A 132 -2.99 12.45 -8.51
N ALA A 133 -3.76 13.40 -7.98
CA ALA A 133 -5.13 13.67 -8.41
C ALA A 133 -5.22 14.05 -9.88
N MET A 134 -4.25 14.83 -10.39
CA MET A 134 -4.19 15.16 -11.81
C MET A 134 -3.90 13.94 -12.68
N GLN A 135 -3.12 12.98 -12.19
CA GLN A 135 -2.81 11.74 -12.91
C GLN A 135 -3.98 10.75 -12.90
N THR A 136 -4.68 10.61 -11.78
CA THR A 136 -5.71 9.58 -11.59
C THR A 136 -7.12 10.08 -11.88
N PHE A 137 -7.41 11.36 -11.61
CA PHE A 137 -8.70 12.00 -11.83
C PHE A 137 -8.54 13.36 -12.53
N PRO A 138 -7.99 13.43 -13.76
CA PRO A 138 -7.63 14.70 -14.42
C PRO A 138 -8.79 15.71 -14.50
N LYS A 139 -10.00 15.22 -14.79
CA LYS A 139 -11.22 16.04 -14.89
C LYS A 139 -11.89 16.34 -13.54
N ARG A 140 -11.43 15.73 -12.44
CA ARG A 140 -12.05 15.76 -11.10
C ARG A 140 -11.00 15.86 -9.97
N HIS A 141 -9.86 16.51 -10.21
CA HIS A 141 -8.76 16.57 -9.26
C HIS A 141 -9.15 17.26 -7.94
N HIS A 142 -10.07 18.24 -7.97
CA HIS A 142 -10.64 18.85 -6.77
C HIS A 142 -11.38 17.85 -5.87
N PHE A 143 -12.09 16.89 -6.45
CA PHE A 143 -12.80 15.85 -5.68
C PHE A 143 -11.81 14.99 -4.88
N LEU A 144 -10.70 14.57 -5.48
CA LEU A 144 -9.72 13.75 -4.76
C LEU A 144 -9.07 14.53 -3.62
N ARG A 145 -8.81 15.83 -3.85
CA ARG A 145 -8.28 16.72 -2.80
C ARG A 145 -9.25 16.86 -1.63
N GLU A 146 -10.53 17.10 -1.89
CA GLU A 146 -11.58 17.18 -0.85
C GLU A 146 -11.68 15.86 -0.08
N ALA A 147 -11.71 14.72 -0.78
CA ALA A 147 -11.75 13.40 -0.17
C ALA A 147 -10.52 13.13 0.72
N TYR A 148 -9.33 13.50 0.27
CA TYR A 148 -8.11 13.38 1.08
C TYR A 148 -8.17 14.23 2.35
N GLN A 149 -8.61 15.48 2.23
CA GLN A 149 -8.71 16.40 3.38
C GLN A 149 -9.68 15.84 4.43
N ASP A 150 -10.84 15.35 4.00
CA ASP A 150 -11.82 14.72 4.87
C ASP A 150 -11.25 13.45 5.54
N ALA A 151 -10.74 12.52 4.73
CA ALA A 151 -10.19 11.23 5.18
C ALA A 151 -8.98 11.36 6.12
N THR A 152 -8.30 12.51 6.12
CA THR A 152 -7.12 12.79 6.94
C THR A 152 -7.37 13.83 8.03
N THR A 153 -8.64 14.12 8.34
CA THR A 153 -9.01 15.03 9.45
C THR A 153 -8.43 14.53 10.78
N GLN A 154 -8.58 13.24 11.06
CA GLN A 154 -8.06 12.61 12.28
C GLN A 154 -6.59 12.16 12.14
N PRO A 155 -5.83 12.08 13.25
CA PRO A 155 -4.54 11.40 13.27
C PRO A 155 -4.66 9.97 12.70
N TYR A 156 -3.62 9.54 11.96
CA TYR A 156 -3.58 8.23 11.30
C TYR A 156 -4.64 7.98 10.21
N GLY A 157 -5.45 8.99 9.89
CA GLY A 157 -6.34 8.97 8.74
C GLY A 157 -5.57 8.78 7.43
N TYR A 158 -6.22 8.14 6.47
CA TYR A 158 -5.64 7.85 5.15
C TYR A 158 -6.71 7.82 4.08
N LEU A 159 -6.32 8.12 2.85
CA LEU A 159 -7.13 7.89 1.65
C LEU A 159 -6.64 6.62 0.96
N PHE A 160 -7.57 5.77 0.52
CA PHE A 160 -7.30 4.53 -0.19
C PHE A 160 -7.85 4.62 -1.61
N LEU A 161 -6.99 4.38 -2.60
CA LEU A 161 -7.31 4.42 -4.02
C LEU A 161 -7.25 3.02 -4.60
N ASP A 162 -8.29 2.65 -5.35
CA ASP A 162 -8.47 1.35 -5.96
C ASP A 162 -8.44 1.45 -7.48
N PHE A 163 -7.36 0.93 -8.06
CA PHE A 163 -7.06 0.97 -9.50
C PHE A 163 -7.34 -0.36 -10.20
N LYS A 164 -7.97 -1.34 -9.55
CA LYS A 164 -8.38 -2.56 -10.24
C LYS A 164 -9.37 -2.22 -11.35
N GLN A 165 -9.19 -2.85 -12.52
CA GLN A 165 -10.08 -2.63 -13.67
C GLN A 165 -11.51 -3.08 -13.40
N THR A 166 -11.70 -4.05 -12.50
CA THR A 166 -13.01 -4.59 -12.11
C THR A 166 -13.74 -3.77 -11.04
N THR A 167 -13.07 -2.79 -10.42
CA THR A 167 -13.69 -1.92 -9.41
C THR A 167 -14.56 -0.86 -10.10
N PRO A 168 -15.85 -0.72 -9.77
CA PRO A 168 -16.68 0.35 -10.32
C PRO A 168 -16.16 1.74 -9.90
N GLU A 169 -16.38 2.75 -10.75
CA GLU A 169 -15.83 4.09 -10.59
C GLU A 169 -16.16 4.75 -9.24
N GLU A 170 -17.39 4.54 -8.76
CA GLU A 170 -17.89 5.08 -7.49
C GLU A 170 -17.25 4.43 -6.26
N TYR A 171 -16.61 3.26 -6.38
CA TYR A 171 -15.96 2.55 -5.27
C TYR A 171 -14.44 2.71 -5.25
N ARG A 172 -13.88 3.59 -6.10
CA ARG A 172 -12.42 3.74 -6.26
C ARG A 172 -11.75 4.53 -5.14
N VAL A 173 -12.47 5.44 -4.49
CA VAL A 173 -11.90 6.35 -3.49
C VAL A 173 -12.53 6.06 -2.13
N LYS A 174 -11.74 5.57 -1.18
CA LYS A 174 -12.21 5.02 0.08
C LYS A 174 -11.36 5.50 1.26
N THR A 175 -11.88 5.35 2.47
CA THR A 175 -11.10 5.37 3.72
C THR A 175 -11.64 4.29 4.67
N HIS A 176 -10.93 4.01 5.75
CA HIS A 176 -11.31 2.99 6.74
C HIS A 176 -11.55 1.59 6.12
N VAL A 177 -10.77 1.23 5.10
CA VAL A 177 -10.94 -0.05 4.35
C VAL A 177 -10.60 -1.30 5.16
N LEU A 178 -9.91 -1.12 6.29
CA LEU A 178 -9.58 -2.19 7.25
C LEU A 178 -10.47 -2.13 8.50
N ASP A 179 -11.52 -1.33 8.46
CA ASP A 179 -12.47 -1.16 9.56
C ASP A 179 -13.75 -1.92 9.21
N GLU A 180 -14.67 -2.05 10.18
CA GLU A 180 -15.95 -2.73 9.94
C GLU A 180 -16.80 -1.99 8.90
N THR A 181 -16.70 -0.66 8.86
CA THR A 181 -17.50 0.21 8.01
C THR A 181 -16.61 1.14 7.18
N PRO A 182 -16.21 0.72 5.97
CA PRO A 182 -15.45 1.59 5.07
C PRO A 182 -16.30 2.76 4.59
N THR A 183 -15.68 3.92 4.43
CA THR A 183 -16.33 5.09 3.84
C THR A 183 -15.91 5.21 2.37
N VAL A 184 -16.88 5.47 1.49
CA VAL A 184 -16.66 5.64 0.05
C VAL A 184 -16.93 7.09 -0.33
N TYR A 185 -16.00 7.71 -1.06
CA TYR A 185 -16.15 9.06 -1.58
C TYR A 185 -16.65 9.01 -3.02
N VAL A 186 -17.74 9.73 -3.30
CA VAL A 186 -18.31 9.85 -4.64
C VAL A 186 -18.29 11.30 -5.11
N PRO A 187 -18.01 11.57 -6.40
CA PRO A 187 -18.08 12.92 -6.94
C PRO A 187 -19.50 13.48 -6.83
N LYS A 188 -19.62 14.77 -6.50
CA LYS A 188 -20.89 15.49 -6.51
C LYS A 188 -21.54 15.37 -7.89
N VAL A 189 -22.79 14.93 -7.95
CA VAL A 189 -23.58 14.92 -9.18
C VAL A 189 -23.82 16.38 -9.57
N ARG A 190 -23.31 16.79 -10.74
CA ARG A 190 -23.76 18.05 -11.35
C ARG A 190 -25.17 17.77 -11.89
N VAL A 191 -26.18 18.27 -11.17
CA VAL A 191 -27.55 18.39 -11.69
C VAL A 191 -27.56 19.50 -12.74
#